data_AF-A0AA87Z7N5-F1
#
_entry.id   AF-A0AA87Z7N5-F1
#
_cell.length_a   1.000
_cell.length_b   1.000
_cell.length_c   1.000
_cell.angle_alpha   90.00
_cell.angle_beta   90.00
_cell.angle_gamma   90.00
#
_symmetry.space_group_name_H-M   'P 1'
#
loop_
_entity.id
_entity.type
_entity.pdbx_description
1 polymer ?
#
loop_
_entity_poly.entity_id
_entity_poly.type
_entity_poly.pdbx_seq_one_letter_code
_entity_poly.pdbx_strand_id
1 'polypeptide(L)'
;MKELSEGYNIVGLSQGNLIGRGVLEFCDGGPPVKNFVSLAGPHAGTASVPLCGSGVFCMIADSLIKSEIYCDLIQDHLAPSGYLKLPNAIPDYLEHCKFLPKLNNEIPEKRNTTYKERFSSLENLVLIMFEHDNVLIPKDTSWFGYYPDGAFTPVLLPQEPLPLFSSAQLSLLPQPSLSSSISPS
;
A
#
# COMPACT_ATOMS: atom_id res chain seq x y z
N MET A 1 15.01 -17.05 15.52
CA MET A 1 16.18 -16.16 15.35
C MET A 1 16.52 -15.60 16.72
N LYS A 2 17.73 -15.82 17.24
CA LYS A 2 18.13 -15.32 18.57
C LYS A 2 18.55 -13.85 18.51
N GLU A 3 19.02 -13.42 17.36
CA GLU A 3 19.62 -12.11 17.09
C GLU A 3 18.60 -10.97 17.08
N LEU A 4 17.32 -11.29 16.82
CA LEU A 4 16.21 -10.33 16.77
C LEU A 4 15.18 -10.59 17.89
N SER A 5 15.55 -11.29 18.97
CA SER A 5 14.61 -11.68 20.04
C SER A 5 13.91 -10.47 20.69
N GLU A 6 14.62 -9.34 20.76
CA GLU A 6 14.12 -8.07 21.29
C GLU A 6 13.23 -7.29 20.30
N GLY A 7 13.10 -7.81 19.07
CA GLY A 7 12.37 -7.20 17.97
C GLY A 7 13.23 -6.38 17.02
N TYR A 8 12.58 -5.86 15.98
CA TYR A 8 13.23 -5.07 14.93
C TYR A 8 12.29 -4.02 14.34
N ASN A 9 12.84 -3.08 13.57
CA ASN A 9 12.09 -2.05 12.86
C ASN A 9 12.05 -2.34 11.36
N ILE A 10 11.00 -1.91 10.69
CA ILE A 10 10.88 -1.96 9.23
C ILE A 10 10.85 -0.53 8.70
N VAL A 11 11.65 -0.28 7.66
CA VAL A 11 11.54 0.92 6.83
C VAL A 11 11.22 0.45 5.41
N GLY A 12 10.03 0.81 4.92
CA GLY A 12 9.58 0.49 3.57
C GLY A 12 9.60 1.72 2.68
N LEU A 13 9.95 1.54 1.41
CA LEU A 13 9.86 2.56 0.37
C LEU A 13 9.02 2.03 -0.79
N SER A 14 8.09 2.85 -1.30
CA SER A 14 7.26 2.50 -2.45
C SER A 14 6.57 1.13 -2.26
N GLN A 15 6.66 0.22 -3.24
CA GLN A 15 6.10 -1.13 -3.14
C GLN A 15 6.67 -1.95 -1.96
N GLY A 16 7.88 -1.63 -1.47
CA GLY A 16 8.50 -2.33 -0.34
C GLY A 16 7.69 -2.23 0.95
N ASN A 17 6.83 -1.22 1.08
CA ASN A 17 5.90 -1.08 2.19
C ASN A 17 4.89 -2.23 2.27
N LEU A 18 4.43 -2.72 1.13
CA LEU A 18 3.50 -3.83 1.07
C LEU A 18 4.18 -5.15 1.41
N ILE A 19 5.45 -5.31 1.02
CA ILE A 19 6.27 -6.46 1.42
C ILE A 19 6.53 -6.42 2.93
N GLY A 20 6.89 -5.26 3.47
CA GLY A 20 7.08 -5.07 4.91
C GLY A 20 5.82 -5.38 5.72
N ARG A 21 4.65 -4.90 5.25
CA ARG A 21 3.35 -5.29 5.81
C ARG A 21 3.10 -6.78 5.68
N GLY A 22 3.42 -7.41 4.56
CA GLY A 22 3.33 -8.86 4.39
C GLY A 22 4.15 -9.63 5.43
N VAL A 23 5.39 -9.20 5.71
CA VAL A 23 6.22 -9.78 6.77
C VAL A 23 5.58 -9.59 8.14
N LEU A 24 5.08 -8.40 8.43
CA LEU A 24 4.42 -8.06 9.69
C LEU A 24 3.12 -8.85 9.91
N GLU A 25 2.27 -8.96 8.90
CA GLU A 25 0.91 -9.46 9.04
C GLU A 25 0.84 -10.97 8.79
N PHE A 26 1.55 -11.49 7.78
CA PHE A 26 1.42 -12.90 7.34
C PHE A 26 2.33 -13.88 8.08
N CYS A 27 3.51 -13.46 8.54
CA CYS A 27 4.50 -14.40 9.08
C CYS A 27 4.19 -14.81 10.53
N ASP A 28 3.97 -16.11 10.75
CA ASP A 28 3.81 -16.68 12.09
C ASP A 28 5.17 -16.95 12.75
N GLY A 29 5.25 -16.78 14.08
CA GLY A 29 6.43 -17.14 14.88
C GLY A 29 7.69 -16.29 14.59
N GLY A 30 7.55 -15.20 13.86
CA GLY A 30 8.63 -14.23 13.63
C GLY A 30 8.94 -13.41 14.88
N PRO A 31 10.14 -12.80 14.97
CA PRO A 31 10.43 -11.83 16.00
C PRO A 31 9.49 -10.62 15.90
N PRO A 32 9.21 -9.89 17.01
CA PRO A 32 8.25 -8.80 17.00
C PRO A 32 8.75 -7.62 16.16
N VAL A 33 7.89 -7.06 15.31
CA VAL A 33 8.15 -5.76 14.68
C VAL A 33 7.73 -4.68 15.67
N LYS A 34 8.67 -3.78 15.97
CA LYS A 34 8.48 -2.70 16.93
C LYS A 34 7.92 -1.46 16.26
N ASN A 35 8.62 -0.97 15.24
CA ASN A 35 8.23 0.23 14.51
C ASN A 35 8.19 -0.04 13.01
N PHE A 36 7.20 0.55 12.33
CA PHE A 36 7.11 0.53 10.88
C PHE A 36 7.08 1.96 10.34
N VAL A 37 8.07 2.29 9.50
CA VAL A 37 8.18 3.57 8.80
C VAL A 37 7.89 3.33 7.33
N SER A 38 6.81 3.93 6.84
CA SER A 38 6.38 3.84 5.46
C SER A 38 6.67 5.12 4.70
N LEU A 39 7.54 5.02 3.70
CA LEU A 39 7.86 6.08 2.76
C LEU A 39 7.10 5.82 1.46
N ALA A 40 6.05 6.60 1.19
CA ALA A 40 5.19 6.47 0.01
C ALA A 40 4.70 5.03 -0.23
N GLY A 41 4.01 4.43 0.75
CA GLY A 41 3.47 3.08 0.62
C GLY A 41 2.13 3.04 -0.11
N PRO A 42 1.92 2.20 -1.13
CA PRO A 42 0.62 2.02 -1.79
C PRO A 42 -0.34 1.17 -0.94
N HIS A 43 -0.61 1.58 0.31
CA HIS A 43 -1.30 0.75 1.29
C HIS A 43 -2.75 0.42 0.95
N ALA A 44 -3.44 1.30 0.23
CA ALA A 44 -4.77 1.06 -0.32
C ALA A 44 -4.75 0.61 -1.79
N GLY A 45 -3.55 0.38 -2.35
CA GLY A 45 -3.32 0.03 -3.76
C GLY A 45 -3.05 1.24 -4.64
N THR A 46 -2.93 1.00 -5.94
CA THR A 46 -2.83 2.05 -6.96
C THR A 46 -3.79 1.80 -8.12
N ALA A 47 -4.35 2.88 -8.66
CA ALA A 47 -5.32 2.89 -9.74
C ALA A 47 -4.68 3.03 -11.13
N SER A 48 -3.35 3.05 -11.20
CA SER A 48 -2.57 3.18 -12.44
C SER A 48 -1.36 2.26 -12.43
N VAL A 49 -0.90 1.83 -13.60
CA VAL A 49 0.32 1.02 -13.73
C VAL A 49 1.55 1.90 -13.45
N PRO A 50 2.37 1.62 -12.41
CA PRO A 50 3.50 2.48 -12.03
C PRO A 50 4.67 2.50 -13.03
N LEU A 51 4.60 1.70 -14.10
CA LEU A 51 5.66 1.55 -15.12
C LEU A 51 5.43 2.40 -16.37
N CYS A 52 4.45 3.29 -16.31
CA CYS A 52 3.88 3.87 -17.51
C CYS A 52 3.87 5.40 -17.40
N GLY A 53 4.86 6.05 -18.04
CA GLY A 53 4.92 7.52 -18.18
C GLY A 53 3.81 8.07 -19.09
N SER A 54 3.99 9.23 -19.72
CA SER A 54 2.94 9.91 -20.49
C SER A 54 2.89 9.57 -22.01
N GLY A 55 3.50 8.47 -22.46
CA GLY A 55 3.60 8.12 -23.88
C GLY A 55 2.38 7.39 -24.47
N VAL A 56 2.15 7.49 -25.78
CA VAL A 56 1.05 6.78 -26.49
C VAL A 56 1.14 5.26 -26.36
N PHE A 57 2.35 4.69 -26.45
CA PHE A 57 2.57 3.26 -26.22
C PHE A 57 2.27 2.84 -24.78
N CYS A 58 2.46 3.75 -23.85
CA CYS A 58 2.11 3.51 -22.46
C CYS A 58 0.59 3.48 -22.27
N MET A 59 -0.18 4.40 -22.87
CA MET A 59 -1.65 4.35 -22.79
C MET A 59 -2.25 3.05 -23.38
N ILE A 60 -1.64 2.52 -24.45
CA ILE A 60 -2.07 1.25 -25.06
C ILE A 60 -1.71 0.06 -24.17
N ALA A 61 -0.48 0.04 -23.63
CA ALA A 61 -0.06 -0.99 -22.67
C ALA A 61 -0.90 -0.94 -21.39
N ASP A 62 -1.20 0.25 -20.87
CA ASP A 62 -2.06 0.49 -19.72
C ASP A 62 -3.48 0.00 -19.99
N SER A 63 -4.03 0.23 -21.19
CA SER A 63 -5.36 -0.29 -21.58
C SER A 63 -5.41 -1.81 -21.69
N LEU A 64 -4.37 -2.44 -22.26
CA LEU A 64 -4.29 -3.91 -22.40
C LEU A 64 -4.00 -4.60 -21.06
N ILE A 65 -3.15 -4.00 -20.24
CA ILE A 65 -2.87 -4.47 -18.89
C ILE A 65 -4.13 -4.34 -18.03
N LYS A 66 -4.88 -3.22 -18.11
CA LYS A 66 -6.12 -3.05 -17.32
C LYS A 66 -7.20 -4.09 -17.63
N SER A 67 -7.31 -4.60 -18.86
CA SER A 67 -8.28 -5.65 -19.19
C SER A 67 -7.90 -7.05 -18.69
N GLU A 68 -6.61 -7.28 -18.40
CA GLU A 68 -6.10 -8.61 -18.02
C GLU A 68 -5.25 -8.61 -16.75
N ILE A 69 -5.18 -7.50 -16.00
CA ILE A 69 -4.30 -7.35 -14.82
C ILE A 69 -4.58 -8.42 -13.76
N TYR A 70 -5.82 -8.89 -13.72
CA TYR A 70 -6.32 -9.86 -12.75
C TYR A 70 -6.27 -11.31 -13.25
N CYS A 71 -5.77 -11.59 -14.46
CA CYS A 71 -5.57 -12.97 -14.88
C CYS A 71 -4.39 -13.62 -14.14
N ASP A 72 -4.43 -14.96 -14.01
CA ASP A 72 -3.44 -15.71 -13.22
C ASP A 72 -2.00 -15.47 -13.68
N LEU A 73 -1.76 -15.43 -15.00
CA LEU A 73 -0.43 -15.21 -15.56
C LEU A 73 0.18 -13.89 -15.07
N ILE A 74 -0.59 -12.80 -15.10
CA ILE A 74 -0.13 -11.48 -14.68
C ILE A 74 -0.01 -11.38 -13.16
N GLN A 75 -0.95 -11.96 -12.41
CA GLN A 75 -0.89 -11.99 -10.95
C GLN A 75 0.33 -12.79 -10.43
N ASP A 76 0.79 -13.80 -11.16
CA ASP A 76 1.94 -14.63 -10.74
C ASP A 76 3.31 -14.08 -11.18
N HIS A 77 3.36 -13.22 -12.21
CA HIS A 77 4.64 -12.81 -12.81
C HIS A 77 4.92 -11.30 -12.78
N LEU A 78 3.93 -10.46 -12.46
CA LEU A 78 4.10 -9.00 -12.43
C LEU A 78 3.84 -8.46 -11.02
N ALA A 79 4.90 -8.20 -10.25
CA ALA A 79 4.75 -7.76 -8.86
C ALA A 79 3.77 -6.57 -8.63
N PRO A 80 3.74 -5.52 -9.48
CA PRO A 80 2.74 -4.45 -9.36
C PRO A 80 1.28 -4.87 -9.47
N SER A 81 0.97 -5.98 -10.15
CA SER A 81 -0.41 -6.45 -10.32
C SER A 81 -1.04 -6.91 -9.00
N GLY A 82 -0.21 -7.31 -8.03
CA GLY A 82 -0.66 -7.71 -6.70
C GLY A 82 -1.21 -6.56 -5.84
N TYR A 83 -1.06 -5.30 -6.27
CA TYR A 83 -1.60 -4.13 -5.56
C TYR A 83 -2.22 -3.08 -6.49
N LEU A 84 -2.51 -3.46 -7.73
CA LEU A 84 -3.31 -2.65 -8.63
C LEU A 84 -4.79 -2.83 -8.29
N LYS A 85 -5.44 -1.73 -7.91
CA LYS A 85 -6.84 -1.71 -7.47
C LYS A 85 -7.64 -0.78 -8.36
N LEU A 86 -8.16 -1.26 -9.47
CA LEU A 86 -8.89 -0.42 -10.41
C LEU A 86 -10.29 -0.10 -9.85
N PRO A 87 -10.65 1.19 -9.61
CA PRO A 87 -11.96 1.55 -9.05
C PRO A 87 -13.13 1.06 -9.90
N ASN A 88 -12.95 0.95 -11.22
CA ASN A 88 -13.96 0.46 -12.16
C ASN A 88 -14.00 -1.08 -12.32
N ALA A 89 -13.16 -1.83 -11.60
CA ALA A 89 -13.08 -3.30 -11.67
C ALA A 89 -12.90 -3.91 -10.26
N ILE A 90 -13.58 -3.35 -9.26
CA ILE A 90 -13.53 -3.82 -7.86
C ILE A 90 -13.96 -5.29 -7.69
N PRO A 91 -15.00 -5.80 -8.39
CA PRO A 91 -15.33 -7.22 -8.32
C PRO A 91 -14.16 -8.13 -8.73
N ASP A 92 -13.53 -7.87 -9.88
CA ASP A 92 -12.38 -8.64 -10.35
C ASP A 92 -11.17 -8.50 -9.42
N TYR A 93 -10.94 -7.29 -8.89
CA TYR A 93 -9.92 -7.04 -7.87
C TYR A 93 -10.11 -7.92 -6.63
N LEU A 94 -11.32 -7.97 -6.07
CA LEU A 94 -11.61 -8.74 -4.87
C LEU A 94 -11.55 -10.26 -5.12
N GLU A 95 -11.94 -10.71 -6.32
CA GLU A 95 -11.96 -12.12 -6.67
C GLU A 95 -10.58 -12.67 -7.04
N HIS A 96 -9.80 -11.92 -7.81
CA HIS A 96 -8.62 -12.45 -8.49
C HIS A 96 -7.29 -11.81 -8.07
N CYS A 97 -7.27 -10.63 -7.46
CA CYS A 97 -6.00 -10.05 -6.99
C CYS A 97 -5.43 -10.88 -5.84
N LYS A 98 -4.22 -11.43 -6.02
CA LYS A 98 -3.67 -12.47 -5.13
C LYS A 98 -3.09 -11.94 -3.83
N PHE A 99 -2.82 -10.64 -3.74
CA PHE A 99 -2.02 -10.08 -2.65
C PHE A 99 -2.76 -9.00 -1.84
N LEU A 100 -3.06 -7.84 -2.41
CA LEU A 100 -3.57 -6.69 -1.65
C LEU A 100 -4.94 -6.93 -0.97
N PRO A 101 -5.96 -7.56 -1.59
CA PRO A 101 -7.23 -7.83 -0.89
C PRO A 101 -7.07 -8.72 0.34
N LYS A 102 -6.11 -9.66 0.28
CA LYS A 102 -5.76 -10.51 1.42
C LYS A 102 -5.02 -9.71 2.49
N LEU A 103 -4.03 -8.92 2.09
CA LEU A 103 -3.25 -8.07 3.02
C LEU A 103 -4.15 -7.06 3.74
N ASN A 104 -5.13 -6.47 3.05
CA ASN A 104 -6.04 -5.49 3.63
C ASN A 104 -7.28 -6.11 4.30
N ASN A 105 -7.37 -7.44 4.41
CA ASN A 105 -8.53 -8.13 4.98
C ASN A 105 -9.88 -7.73 4.30
N GLU A 106 -9.84 -7.48 3.00
CA GLU A 106 -11.00 -7.00 2.22
C GLU A 106 -11.96 -8.14 1.86
N ILE A 107 -11.48 -9.39 1.78
CA ILE A 107 -12.29 -10.57 1.42
C ILE A 107 -12.96 -11.14 2.69
N PRO A 108 -14.28 -11.00 2.89
CA PRO A 108 -14.96 -11.31 4.16
C PRO A 108 -14.71 -12.74 4.67
N GLU A 109 -14.74 -13.73 3.80
CA GLU A 109 -14.63 -15.16 4.12
C GLU A 109 -13.18 -15.59 4.41
N LYS A 110 -12.20 -14.75 4.03
CA LYS A 110 -10.76 -15.01 4.21
C LYS A 110 -10.12 -14.10 5.26
N ARG A 111 -10.91 -13.28 5.96
CA ARG A 111 -10.41 -12.35 6.98
C ARG A 111 -9.66 -13.10 8.07
N ASN A 112 -8.50 -12.56 8.45
CA ASN A 112 -7.66 -13.12 9.50
C ASN A 112 -7.44 -12.08 10.60
N THR A 113 -7.95 -12.36 11.80
CA THR A 113 -7.85 -11.45 12.96
C THR A 113 -6.41 -11.25 13.41
N THR A 114 -5.55 -12.24 13.21
CA THR A 114 -4.13 -12.16 13.57
C THR A 114 -3.39 -11.09 12.75
N TYR A 115 -3.81 -10.80 11.52
CA TYR A 115 -3.20 -9.72 10.71
C TYR A 115 -3.43 -8.37 11.38
N LYS A 116 -4.68 -8.13 11.81
CA LYS A 116 -5.04 -6.95 12.60
C LYS A 116 -4.27 -6.89 13.91
N GLU A 117 -4.24 -7.99 14.68
CA GLU A 117 -3.54 -8.03 15.97
C GLU A 117 -2.05 -7.69 15.83
N ARG A 118 -1.37 -8.25 14.83
CA ARG A 118 0.04 -7.98 14.55
C ARG A 118 0.28 -6.55 14.12
N PHE A 119 -0.52 -6.05 13.19
CA PHE A 119 -0.40 -4.68 12.71
C PHE A 119 -0.68 -3.66 13.83
N SER A 120 -1.68 -3.92 14.67
CA SER A 120 -2.01 -3.17 15.89
C SER A 120 -0.97 -3.27 17.00
N SER A 121 -0.06 -4.25 16.95
CA SER A 121 0.99 -4.45 17.96
C SER A 121 2.23 -3.57 17.75
N LEU A 122 2.30 -2.85 16.64
CA LEU A 122 3.34 -1.85 16.40
C LEU A 122 3.33 -0.79 17.51
N GLU A 123 4.50 -0.51 18.05
CA GLU A 123 4.71 0.60 19.00
C GLU A 123 4.54 1.94 18.28
N ASN A 124 5.13 2.07 17.09
CA ASN A 124 4.94 3.24 16.24
C ASN A 124 4.68 2.84 14.79
N LEU A 125 3.71 3.54 14.19
CA LEU A 125 3.54 3.57 12.76
C LEU A 125 3.73 5.00 12.25
N VAL A 126 4.67 5.16 11.34
CA VAL A 126 4.96 6.43 10.67
C VAL A 126 4.59 6.29 9.20
N LEU A 127 3.61 7.06 8.74
CA LEU A 127 3.20 7.08 7.34
C LEU A 127 3.57 8.40 6.69
N ILE A 128 4.46 8.34 5.69
CA ILE A 128 4.98 9.51 4.98
C ILE A 128 4.45 9.49 3.55
N MET A 129 3.67 10.52 3.22
CA MET A 129 3.22 10.82 1.86
C MET A 129 4.06 11.96 1.29
N PHE A 130 4.46 11.88 0.02
CA PHE A 130 5.09 13.00 -0.68
C PHE A 130 4.01 13.87 -1.34
N GLU A 131 4.07 15.19 -1.08
CA GLU A 131 3.07 16.13 -1.58
C GLU A 131 2.96 16.14 -3.11
N HIS A 132 4.08 16.00 -3.79
CA HIS A 132 4.19 16.05 -5.25
C HIS A 132 4.39 14.66 -5.88
N ASP A 133 3.96 13.60 -5.20
CA ASP A 133 4.01 12.24 -5.75
C ASP A 133 3.06 12.11 -6.94
N ASN A 134 3.62 11.77 -8.11
CA ASN A 134 2.88 11.50 -9.35
C ASN A 134 3.04 10.03 -9.79
N VAL A 135 3.67 9.19 -8.97
CA VAL A 135 3.87 7.76 -9.21
C VAL A 135 2.73 6.96 -8.58
N LEU A 136 2.37 7.29 -7.34
CA LEU A 136 1.22 6.70 -6.67
C LEU A 136 -0.04 7.46 -7.07
N ILE A 137 -0.97 6.76 -7.72
CA ILE A 137 -2.29 7.31 -8.06
C ILE A 137 -3.36 6.50 -7.33
N PRO A 138 -4.12 7.09 -6.39
CA PRO A 138 -3.90 8.42 -5.79
C PRO A 138 -2.71 8.40 -4.81
N LYS A 139 -2.02 9.53 -4.59
CA LYS A 139 -0.89 9.63 -3.65
C LYS A 139 -1.28 9.35 -2.19
N ASP A 140 -2.54 9.66 -1.86
CA ASP A 140 -3.19 9.46 -0.57
C ASP A 140 -3.24 7.99 -0.13
N THR A 141 -2.98 7.04 -1.03
CA THR A 141 -2.78 5.63 -0.67
C THR A 141 -1.66 5.45 0.37
N SER A 142 -0.70 6.39 0.43
CA SER A 142 0.34 6.50 1.48
C SER A 142 -0.25 6.59 2.88
N TRP A 143 -1.45 7.14 3.01
CA TRP A 143 -2.24 7.26 4.24
C TRP A 143 -3.51 6.42 4.19
N PHE A 144 -3.49 5.32 3.43
CA PHE A 144 -4.64 4.43 3.22
C PHE A 144 -5.87 5.10 2.56
N GLY A 145 -5.72 6.30 2.00
CA GLY A 145 -6.76 6.97 1.22
C GLY A 145 -6.92 6.33 -0.16
N TYR A 146 -8.17 6.25 -0.65
CA TYR A 146 -8.45 5.66 -1.95
C TYR A 146 -9.69 6.23 -2.62
N TYR A 147 -9.90 5.89 -3.89
CA TYR A 147 -11.12 6.23 -4.61
C TYR A 147 -12.31 5.37 -4.19
N PRO A 148 -13.55 5.89 -4.29
CA PRO A 148 -14.75 5.08 -4.15
C PRO A 148 -14.93 4.11 -5.33
N ASP A 149 -15.67 3.04 -5.09
CA ASP A 149 -16.00 2.06 -6.12
C ASP A 149 -16.68 2.73 -7.33
N GLY A 150 -16.20 2.42 -8.52
CA GLY A 150 -16.71 2.93 -9.80
C GLY A 150 -16.25 4.34 -10.19
N ALA A 151 -15.51 5.06 -9.36
CA ALA A 151 -15.07 6.42 -9.68
C ALA A 151 -13.59 6.67 -9.33
N PHE A 152 -12.99 7.67 -9.97
CA PHE A 152 -11.60 8.10 -9.74
C PHE A 152 -11.53 9.47 -9.04
N THR A 153 -12.63 9.90 -8.44
CA THR A 153 -12.76 11.14 -7.68
C THR A 153 -14.07 11.12 -6.87
N PRO A 154 -14.14 11.74 -5.68
CA PRO A 154 -13.01 12.28 -4.91
C PRO A 154 -12.15 11.15 -4.31
N VAL A 155 -10.97 11.50 -3.79
CA VAL A 155 -10.23 10.60 -2.91
C VAL A 155 -10.89 10.62 -1.52
N LEU A 156 -11.18 9.44 -0.99
CA LEU A 156 -11.68 9.26 0.36
C LEU A 156 -10.52 8.89 1.28
N LEU A 157 -10.26 9.77 2.25
CA LEU A 157 -9.40 9.40 3.36
C LEU A 157 -10.15 8.47 4.31
N PRO A 158 -9.45 7.61 5.05
CA PRO A 158 -10.06 6.77 6.06
C PRO A 158 -10.83 7.61 7.08
N GLN A 159 -12.14 7.38 7.23
CA GLN A 159 -12.95 8.04 8.25
C GLN A 159 -12.82 7.24 9.55
N GLU A 160 -12.14 7.82 10.55
CA GLU A 160 -11.83 7.20 11.87
C GLU A 160 -10.81 6.04 11.79
N PRO A 161 -10.10 5.64 12.88
CA PRO A 161 -8.94 4.75 12.71
C PRO A 161 -9.41 3.48 12.03
N LEU A 162 -8.83 3.14 10.86
CA LEU A 162 -9.21 1.92 10.12
C LEU A 162 -9.31 0.75 11.10
N PRO A 163 -10.08 -0.31 10.78
CA PRO A 163 -10.11 -1.51 11.60
C PRO A 163 -8.73 -2.05 12.02
N LEU A 164 -7.66 -1.66 11.32
CA LEU A 164 -6.23 -1.88 11.59
C LEU A 164 -5.57 -0.97 12.66
N PHE A 165 -6.11 0.19 13.04
CA PHE A 165 -5.42 1.25 13.80
C PHE A 165 -5.88 1.44 15.26
N SER A 166 -6.64 0.52 15.85
CA SER A 166 -7.26 0.79 17.16
C SER A 166 -6.29 0.95 18.35
N SER A 167 -4.99 0.66 18.19
CA SER A 167 -4.00 0.73 19.29
C SER A 167 -2.63 1.32 18.92
N ALA A 168 -2.32 1.55 17.65
CA ALA A 168 -1.03 2.13 17.26
C ALA A 168 -1.07 3.66 17.42
N GLN A 169 0.00 4.25 17.99
CA GLN A 169 0.19 5.70 17.97
C GLN A 169 0.44 6.12 16.51
N LEU A 170 -0.63 6.51 15.81
CA LEU A 170 -0.57 6.92 14.41
C LEU A 170 0.04 8.32 14.32
N SER A 171 1.27 8.39 13.85
CA SER A 171 1.94 9.66 13.52
C SER A 171 1.84 9.90 12.02
N LEU A 172 0.86 10.71 11.62
CA LEU A 172 0.81 11.28 10.27
C LEU A 172 1.73 12.50 10.26
N LEU A 173 2.89 12.37 9.62
CA LEU A 173 3.83 13.47 9.47
C LEU A 173 3.63 14.12 8.09
N PRO A 174 3.04 15.32 7.99
CA PRO A 174 3.27 16.16 6.83
C PRO A 174 4.75 16.51 6.75
N GLN A 175 5.30 16.62 5.54
CA GLN A 175 6.71 16.95 5.33
C GLN A 175 7.09 18.26 6.04
N PRO A 176 8.31 18.38 6.59
CA PRO A 176 8.90 19.70 6.80
C PRO A 176 9.08 20.36 5.43
N SER A 177 8.70 21.63 5.31
CA SER A 177 8.94 22.41 4.10
C SER A 177 10.45 22.47 3.84
N LEU A 178 10.97 21.65 2.93
CA LEU A 178 12.30 21.86 2.39
C LEU A 178 12.23 23.12 1.51
N SER A 179 12.51 24.27 2.11
CA SER A 179 12.88 25.47 1.36
C SER A 179 14.12 25.11 0.54
N SER A 180 13.96 25.07 -0.77
CA SER A 180 15.05 24.88 -1.73
C SER A 180 15.97 26.10 -1.72
N SER A 181 16.90 26.15 -0.78
CA SER A 181 18.07 27.03 -0.81
C SER A 181 19.32 26.21 -1.13
N ILE A 182 19.31 25.54 -2.29
CA ILE A 182 20.54 25.10 -2.93
C ILE A 182 20.77 26.03 -4.11
N SER A 183 21.52 27.10 -3.85
CA SER A 183 22.07 27.98 -4.87
C SER A 183 23.11 27.19 -5.67
N PRO A 184 23.03 27.13 -7.01
CA PRO A 184 24.12 26.56 -7.80
C PRO A 184 25.32 27.49 -7.73
N SER A 185 26.49 26.93 -7.39
CA SER A 185 27.80 27.57 -7.58
C SER A 185 28.33 27.23 -8.97
#